data_AF-A0A0C3PGH5-F1
#
_entry.id   AF-A0A0C3PGH5-F1
#
_cell.length_a   1.000
_cell.length_b   1.000
_cell.length_c   1.000
_cell.angle_alpha   90.00
_cell.angle_beta   90.00
_cell.angle_gamma   90.00
#
_symmetry.space_group_name_H-M   'P 1'
#
loop_
_entity.id
_entity.type
_entity.pdbx_description
1 polymer ?
#
loop_
_entity_poly.entity_id
_entity_poly.type
_entity_poly.pdbx_seq_one_letter_code
_entity_poly.pdbx_strand_id
1 'polypeptide(L)' 'MFLRIIRILFLLEKQRMEGVARAIALFNFHAVEAGDLTFSKGDVIVVTRKSDSTDDWWTGKVNGKEGIFPANFVELV' A
#
# COMPACT_ATOMS: atom_id res chain seq x y z
N MET A 1 -0.49 23.93 -24.13
CA MET A 1 0.44 22.77 -24.02
C MET A 1 0.70 22.38 -22.56
N PHE A 2 0.98 23.33 -21.65
CA PHE A 2 1.21 23.10 -20.20
C PHE A 2 0.08 22.40 -19.44
N LEU A 3 -1.19 22.73 -19.74
CA LEU A 3 -2.34 22.13 -19.06
C LEU A 3 -2.48 20.61 -19.28
N ARG A 4 -1.98 20.07 -20.41
CA ARG A 4 -1.98 18.62 -20.69
C ARG A 4 -0.98 17.87 -19.81
N ILE A 5 0.17 18.49 -19.50
CA ILE A 5 1.23 17.88 -18.67
C ILE A 5 0.79 17.80 -17.22
N ILE A 6 0.22 18.88 -16.67
CA ILE A 6 -0.33 18.89 -15.30
C ILE A 6 -1.43 17.84 -15.13
N ARG A 7 -2.31 17.69 -16.14
CA ARG A 7 -3.37 16.67 -16.10
C ARG A 7 -2.82 15.25 -16.14
N ILE A 8 -1.76 14.99 -16.90
CA ILE A 8 -1.11 13.67 -16.97
C ILE A 8 -0.40 13.34 -15.65
N LEU A 9 0.37 14.27 -15.09
CA LEU A 9 1.04 14.09 -13.79
C LEU A 9 0.02 13.81 -12.67
N PHE A 10 -1.07 14.57 -12.63
CA PHE A 10 -2.14 14.35 -11.67
C PHE A 10 -2.80 12.97 -11.82
N LEU A 11 -3.06 12.52 -13.06
CA LEU A 11 -3.62 11.18 -13.31
C LEU A 11 -2.67 10.05 -12.93
N LEU A 12 -1.36 10.22 -13.17
CA LEU A 12 -0.32 9.26 -12.78
C LEU A 12 -0.16 9.18 -11.26
N GLU A 13 -0.21 10.31 -10.55
CA GLU A 13 -0.22 10.31 -9.08
C GLU A 13 -1.49 9.70 -8.51
N LYS A 14 -2.66 9.98 -9.12
CA LYS A 14 -3.93 9.41 -8.69
C LYS A 14 -3.93 7.88 -8.79
N GLN A 15 -3.44 7.32 -9.90
CA GLN A 15 -3.33 5.85 -10.08
C GLN A 15 -2.37 5.19 -9.08
N ARG A 16 -1.34 5.90 -8.60
CA ARG A 16 -0.45 5.41 -7.53
C ARG A 16 -1.12 5.39 -6.16
N MET A 17 -2.20 6.14 -5.99
CA MET A 17 -2.98 6.24 -4.75
C MET A 17 -4.31 5.47 -4.79
N GLU A 18 -4.61 4.75 -5.87
CA GLU A 18 -5.82 3.93 -5.94
C GLU A 18 -5.65 2.67 -5.06
N GLY A 19 -6.35 2.68 -3.93
CA GLY A 19 -6.48 1.57 -3.00
C GLY A 19 -7.87 1.62 -2.35
N VAL A 20 -8.26 0.51 -1.73
CA VAL A 20 -9.53 0.40 -0.98
C VAL A 20 -9.44 1.03 0.41
N ALA A 21 -8.24 1.17 0.97
CA ALA A 21 -7.99 1.81 2.26
C ALA A 21 -6.54 2.29 2.40
N ARG A 22 -6.24 3.04 3.47
CA ARG A 22 -4.88 3.35 3.90
C ARG A 22 -4.63 2.71 5.26
N ALA A 23 -3.40 2.28 5.50
CA ALA A 23 -2.99 1.72 6.77
C ALA A 23 -1.61 2.23 7.18
N ILE A 24 -1.35 2.34 8.48
CA ILE A 24 -0.03 2.63 9.04
C ILE A 24 0.56 1.34 9.59
N ALA A 25 1.81 1.04 9.24
CA ALA A 25 2.53 -0.10 9.79
C ALA A 25 2.84 0.10 11.28
N LEU A 26 2.38 -0.81 12.13
CA LEU A 26 2.65 -0.82 13.57
C LEU A 26 4.02 -1.43 13.90
N PHE A 27 4.50 -2.32 13.01
CA PHE A 27 5.76 -3.04 13.14
C PHE A 27 6.54 -3.06 11.82
N ASN A 28 7.81 -3.46 11.89
CA ASN A 28 8.60 -3.78 10.70
C ASN A 28 8.18 -5.15 10.18
N PHE A 29 8.10 -5.31 8.86
CA PHE A 29 7.89 -6.60 8.23
C PHE A 29 8.89 -6.78 7.09
N HIS A 30 9.80 -7.76 7.27
CA HIS A 30 10.83 -8.10 6.30
C HIS A 30 10.37 -9.31 5.50
N ALA A 31 9.98 -9.08 4.25
CA ALA A 31 9.57 -10.14 3.34
C ALA A 31 10.73 -11.09 3.05
N VAL A 32 10.46 -12.39 3.12
CA VAL A 32 11.40 -13.44 2.70
C VAL A 32 10.97 -14.05 1.38
N GLU A 33 9.66 -14.20 1.16
CA GLU A 33 9.09 -14.79 -0.04
C GLU A 33 8.87 -13.76 -1.15
N ALA A 34 9.02 -14.20 -2.39
CA ALA A 34 8.73 -13.37 -3.55
C ALA A 34 7.22 -13.14 -3.65
N GLY A 35 6.79 -11.87 -3.53
CA GLY A 35 5.37 -11.49 -3.54
C GLY A 35 4.91 -10.83 -2.23
N ASP A 36 5.70 -10.97 -1.17
CA ASP A 36 5.46 -10.32 0.11
C ASP A 36 5.94 -8.87 0.10
N LEU A 37 5.20 -8.00 0.78
CA LEU A 37 5.48 -6.57 0.85
C LEU A 37 6.39 -6.26 2.04
N THR A 38 7.63 -5.84 1.80
CA THR A 38 8.49 -5.30 2.88
C THR A 38 8.12 -3.86 3.23
N PHE A 39 8.01 -3.56 4.52
CA PHE A 39 7.79 -2.21 5.05
C PHE A 39 8.38 -2.02 6.45
N SER A 40 8.54 -0.76 6.83
CA SER A 40 8.99 -0.35 8.16
C SER A 40 7.84 0.20 8.99
N LYS A 41 7.94 0.11 10.32
CA LYS A 41 7.02 0.77 11.24
C LYS A 41 6.87 2.25 10.89
N GLY A 42 5.63 2.72 10.85
CA GLY A 42 5.28 4.08 10.49
C GLY A 42 5.06 4.31 8.99
N ASP A 43 5.39 3.35 8.12
CA ASP A 43 5.09 3.45 6.70
C ASP A 43 3.57 3.51 6.47
N VAL A 44 3.16 4.36 5.52
CA VAL A 44 1.77 4.41 5.04
C VAL A 44 1.63 3.47 3.86
N ILE A 45 0.83 2.43 4.04
CA ILE A 45 0.54 1.42 3.04
C ILE A 45 -0.81 1.74 2.39
N VAL A 46 -0.83 1.80 1.07
CA VAL A 46 -2.06 1.86 0.29
C VAL A 46 -2.58 0.44 0.12
N VAL A 47 -3.65 0.09 0.81
CA VAL A 47 -4.25 -1.25 0.76
C VAL A 47 -5.02 -1.38 -0.55
N THR A 48 -4.66 -2.33 -1.40
CA THR A 48 -5.30 -2.56 -2.71
C THR A 48 -6.32 -3.69 -2.66
N ARG A 49 -6.14 -4.68 -1.78
CA ARG A 49 -7.12 -5.75 -1.50
C ARG A 49 -7.07 -6.13 -0.02
N LYS A 50 -8.25 -6.27 0.61
CA LYS A 50 -8.39 -6.74 2.00
C LYS A 50 -9.56 -7.70 2.14
N SER A 51 -9.48 -8.59 3.11
CA SER A 51 -10.66 -9.26 3.68
C SER A 51 -11.20 -8.46 4.87
N ASP A 52 -12.28 -8.93 5.49
CA ASP A 52 -12.81 -8.33 6.73
C ASP A 52 -12.14 -8.91 7.99
N SER A 53 -11.29 -9.92 7.83
CA SER A 53 -10.49 -10.51 8.92
C SER A 53 -9.16 -9.77 9.08
N THR A 54 -8.78 -9.52 10.34
CA THR A 54 -7.47 -8.95 10.72
C THR A 54 -6.38 -10.00 10.90
N ASP A 55 -6.75 -11.28 10.90
CA ASP A 55 -5.80 -12.41 10.99
C ASP A 55 -5.40 -12.94 9.60
N ASP A 56 -5.93 -12.33 8.54
CA ASP A 56 -5.67 -12.65 7.15
C ASP A 56 -4.51 -11.84 6.55
N TRP A 57 -4.19 -12.15 5.29
CA TRP A 57 -3.23 -11.40 4.48
C TRP A 57 -3.94 -10.41 3.55
N TRP A 58 -3.46 -9.17 3.53
CA TRP A 58 -3.94 -8.13 2.63
C TRP A 58 -2.89 -7.85 1.54
N THR A 59 -3.32 -7.28 0.42
CA THR A 59 -2.41 -6.75 -0.61
C THR A 59 -2.32 -5.24 -0.47
N GLY A 60 -1.12 -4.69 -0.59
CA GLY A 60 -0.95 -3.24 -0.61
C GLY A 60 0.33 -2.78 -1.29
N LYS A 61 0.50 -1.46 -1.30
CA LYS A 61 1.59 -0.77 -1.94
C LYS A 61 2.27 0.20 -1.00
N VAL A 62 3.60 0.19 -1.02
CA VAL A 62 4.44 1.15 -0.30
C VAL A 62 5.75 1.32 -1.04
N ASN A 63 6.25 2.57 -1.13
CA ASN A 63 7.54 2.88 -1.77
C ASN A 63 7.69 2.32 -3.20
N GLY A 64 6.59 2.26 -3.95
CA GLY A 64 6.56 1.75 -5.32
C GLY A 64 6.61 0.22 -5.46
N LYS A 65 6.60 -0.52 -4.35
CA LYS A 65 6.45 -1.99 -4.32
C LYS A 65 5.01 -2.37 -4.03
N GLU A 66 4.58 -3.51 -4.57
CA GLU A 66 3.29 -4.14 -4.29
C GLU A 66 3.53 -5.57 -3.81
N GLY A 67 2.73 -6.01 -2.85
CA GLY A 67 2.82 -7.36 -2.32
C GLY A 67 1.79 -7.63 -1.23
N ILE A 68 1.83 -8.84 -0.70
CA ILE A 68 0.97 -9.26 0.40
C ILE A 68 1.63 -9.04 1.76
N PHE A 69 0.85 -8.79 2.79
CA PHE A 69 1.34 -8.64 4.16
C PHE A 69 0.26 -9.02 5.19
N PRO A 70 0.66 -9.38 6.41
CA PRO A 70 -0.28 -9.76 7.46
C PRO A 70 -1.05 -8.52 7.97
N ALA A 71 -2.38 -8.62 8.01
CA ALA A 71 -3.25 -7.49 8.35
C ALA A 71 -3.06 -7.00 9.80
N ASN A 72 -2.70 -7.89 10.73
CA ASN A 72 -2.43 -7.55 12.13
C ASN A 72 -1.13 -6.75 12.35
N PHE A 73 -0.34 -6.47 11.30
CA PHE A 73 0.86 -5.63 11.39
C PHE A 73 0.57 -4.15 11.12
N VAL A 74 -0.66 -3.81 10.77
CA VAL A 74 -1.06 -2.46 10.38
C VAL A 74 -2.32 -2.01 11.11
N GLU A 75 -2.53 -0.70 11.14
CA GLU A 75 -3.76 -0.08 11.61
C GLU A 75 -4.38 0.73 10.46
N LEU A 76 -5.67 0.53 10.17
CA LEU A 76 -6.37 1.31 9.14
C LEU A 76 -6.50 2.79 9.57
N VAL A 77 -6.39 3.70 8.60
CA VAL A 77 -6.54 5.16 8.78
C VAL A 77 -7.76 5.68 8.04
#